data_AF-A0A371XR83-F1
#
_entry.id   AF-A0A371XR83-F1
#
_cell.length_a   1.000
_cell.length_b   1.000
_cell.length_c   1.000
_cell.angle_alpha   90.00
_cell.angle_beta   90.00
_cell.angle_gamma   90.00
#
_symmetry.space_group_name_H-M   'P 1'
#
loop_
_entity.id
_entity.type
_entity.pdbx_description
1 polymer ?
#
loop_
_entity_poly.entity_id
_entity_poly.type
_entity_poly.pdbx_seq_one_letter_code
_entity_poly.pdbx_strand_id
1 'polypeptide(L)'
;MASHGELAEIFGEANIATMDYREALRIGLEEEDALIVSHVGLPRNCGALFTTQVEGSPPLFAVRNFSDDGSNRAVILGGPRDDSKMRYFLNVRDGFVGLIAFHDEPRGEVVNSTLGDFVEFLYHIARRDVSPAPASAAEGVQGADELAEILIDRDPHAFREPDTWWSIALTQIREHEEGS
;
A
#
# COMPACT_ATOMS: atom_id res chain seq x y z
N MET A 1 7.02 12.39 2.49
CA MET A 1 7.00 11.21 1.61
C MET A 1 8.31 10.49 1.83
N ALA A 2 8.26 9.20 2.17
CA ALA A 2 9.45 8.37 2.28
C ALA A 2 10.20 8.38 0.94
N SER A 3 11.51 8.59 1.01
CA SER A 3 12.42 8.56 -0.12
C SER A 3 12.80 7.12 -0.50
N HIS A 4 13.37 6.95 -1.69
CA HIS A 4 13.95 5.67 -2.10
C HIS A 4 14.99 5.16 -1.09
N GLY A 5 15.85 6.06 -0.58
CA GLY A 5 16.89 5.71 0.38
C GLY A 5 16.29 5.16 1.69
N GLU A 6 15.25 5.80 2.21
CA GLU A 6 14.56 5.33 3.42
C GLU A 6 13.89 3.97 3.22
N LEU A 7 13.27 3.74 2.05
CA LEU A 7 12.77 2.41 1.71
C LEU A 7 13.91 1.39 1.59
N ALA A 8 15.02 1.76 0.97
CA ALA A 8 16.15 0.86 0.74
C ALA A 8 16.85 0.49 2.05
N GLU A 9 16.85 1.38 3.05
CA GLU A 9 17.36 1.10 4.39
C GLU A 9 16.56 0.01 5.11
N ILE A 10 15.23 -0.01 4.94
CA ILE A 10 14.34 -0.99 5.59
C ILE A 10 14.25 -2.29 4.79
N PHE A 11 13.97 -2.19 3.49
CA PHE A 11 13.65 -3.36 2.66
C PHE A 11 14.88 -3.92 1.94
N GLY A 12 15.93 -3.11 1.74
CA GLY A 12 17.07 -3.41 0.88
C GLY A 12 16.82 -3.02 -0.58
N GLU A 13 17.85 -2.49 -1.24
CA GLU A 13 17.81 -2.00 -2.64
C GLU A 13 17.16 -3.00 -3.63
N ALA A 14 17.55 -4.28 -3.55
CA ALA A 14 17.05 -5.32 -4.45
C ALA A 14 15.57 -5.66 -4.22
N ASN A 15 14.99 -5.20 -3.12
CA ASN A 15 13.61 -5.43 -2.72
C ASN A 15 12.71 -4.20 -2.93
N ILE A 16 13.13 -3.25 -3.76
CA ILE A 16 12.26 -2.18 -4.25
C ILE A 16 11.91 -2.47 -5.70
N ALA A 17 10.62 -2.52 -6.00
CA ALA A 17 10.10 -2.64 -7.35
C ALA A 17 9.85 -1.24 -7.92
N THR A 18 10.37 -1.00 -9.12
CA THR A 18 10.19 0.27 -9.86
C THR A 18 9.64 0.01 -11.25
N MET A 19 8.97 1.02 -11.79
CA MET A 19 8.56 1.11 -13.19
C MET A 19 9.46 2.12 -13.92
N ASP A 20 9.70 1.95 -15.21
CA ASP A 20 10.35 3.01 -16.00
C ASP A 20 9.50 4.29 -16.00
N TYR A 21 10.14 5.45 -15.80
CA TYR A 21 9.43 6.74 -15.70
C TYR A 21 8.68 7.11 -16.99
N ARG A 22 9.27 6.87 -18.17
CA ARG A 22 8.60 7.18 -19.44
C ARG A 22 7.44 6.23 -19.70
N GLU A 23 7.59 4.98 -19.26
CA GLU A 23 6.50 4.00 -19.28
C GLU A 23 5.33 4.44 -18.40
N ALA A 24 5.60 4.91 -17.18
CA ALA A 24 4.60 5.43 -16.25
C ALA A 24 3.79 6.59 -16.86
N LEU A 25 4.46 7.56 -17.49
CA LEU A 25 3.79 8.65 -18.21
C LEU A 25 2.99 8.14 -19.41
N ARG A 26 3.51 7.15 -20.14
CA ARG A 26 2.86 6.60 -21.33
C ARG A 26 1.55 5.87 -21.01
N ILE A 27 1.48 5.20 -19.86
CA ILE A 27 0.24 4.57 -19.39
C ILE A 27 -0.76 5.59 -18.80
N GLY A 28 -0.33 6.84 -18.65
CA GLY A 28 -1.17 7.99 -18.34
C GLY A 28 -1.12 8.42 -16.88
N LEU A 29 -0.15 7.96 -16.09
CA LEU A 29 0.05 8.48 -14.74
C LEU A 29 0.45 9.94 -14.79
N GLU A 30 -0.05 10.71 -13.83
CA GLU A 30 0.41 12.07 -13.58
C GLU A 30 1.90 12.08 -13.18
N GLU A 31 2.56 13.22 -13.37
CA GLU A 31 4.01 13.33 -13.17
C GLU A 31 4.44 12.94 -11.75
N GLU A 32 3.65 13.31 -10.74
CA GLU A 32 3.89 12.97 -9.34
C GLU A 32 3.87 11.45 -9.10
N ASP A 33 2.80 10.77 -9.53
CA ASP A 33 2.68 9.31 -9.40
C ASP A 33 3.76 8.59 -10.20
N ALA A 34 4.06 9.09 -11.40
CA ALA A 34 5.12 8.55 -12.24
C ALA A 34 6.48 8.64 -11.56
N LEU A 35 6.80 9.76 -10.89
CA LEU A 35 8.03 9.91 -10.09
C LEU A 35 8.05 8.93 -8.92
N ILE A 36 6.93 8.73 -8.22
CA ILE A 36 6.86 7.77 -7.11
C ILE A 36 7.14 6.35 -7.60
N VAL A 37 6.41 5.82 -8.59
CA VAL A 37 6.60 4.43 -9.02
C VAL A 37 7.96 4.17 -9.67
N SER A 38 8.65 5.21 -10.16
CA SER A 38 9.92 5.06 -10.89
C SER A 38 11.17 5.37 -10.08
N HIS A 39 11.13 6.39 -9.22
CA HIS A 39 12.29 6.86 -8.46
C HIS A 39 12.21 6.48 -6.99
N VAL A 40 11.00 6.40 -6.39
CA VAL A 40 10.82 5.94 -5.01
C VAL A 40 10.63 4.42 -5.00
N GLY A 41 9.68 3.92 -5.78
CA GLY A 41 9.34 2.51 -5.91
C GLY A 41 8.38 1.99 -4.84
N LEU A 42 8.12 0.69 -4.89
CA LEU A 42 7.26 -0.05 -3.96
C LEU A 42 8.06 -1.18 -3.31
N PRO A 43 7.91 -1.44 -2.00
CA PRO A 43 8.59 -2.57 -1.37
C PRO A 43 8.06 -3.90 -1.92
N ARG A 44 8.93 -4.83 -2.29
CA ARG A 44 8.50 -6.14 -2.82
C ARG A 44 7.69 -6.95 -1.81
N ASN A 45 7.92 -6.72 -0.52
CA ASN A 45 7.24 -7.38 0.57
C ASN A 45 7.16 -6.44 1.79
N CYS A 46 5.99 -6.31 2.38
CA CYS A 46 5.73 -5.60 3.62
C CYS A 46 4.79 -6.45 4.48
N GLY A 47 5.33 -7.52 5.04
CA GLY A 47 4.59 -8.45 5.89
C GLY A 47 3.44 -9.15 5.16
N ALA A 48 2.30 -9.30 5.84
CA ALA A 48 1.07 -9.86 5.27
C ALA A 48 0.30 -8.84 4.41
N LEU A 49 0.51 -7.54 4.66
CA LEU A 49 -0.34 -6.46 4.12
C LEU A 49 -0.08 -6.16 2.65
N PHE A 50 1.16 -6.37 2.18
CA PHE A 50 1.52 -6.03 0.81
C PHE A 50 2.67 -6.87 0.25
N THR A 51 2.54 -7.22 -1.02
CA THR A 51 3.63 -7.70 -1.87
C THR A 51 3.43 -7.31 -3.32
N THR A 52 4.54 -7.07 -4.02
CA THR A 52 4.55 -6.89 -5.48
C THR A 52 4.68 -8.23 -6.22
N GLN A 53 4.92 -9.33 -5.50
CA GLN A 53 5.01 -10.69 -6.04
C GLN A 53 3.61 -11.28 -6.23
N VAL A 54 2.83 -10.64 -7.09
CA VAL A 54 1.46 -11.09 -7.39
C VAL A 54 1.49 -12.23 -8.41
N GLU A 55 0.89 -13.36 -8.06
CA GLU A 55 0.69 -14.48 -8.98
C GLU A 55 -0.61 -14.31 -9.78
N GLY A 56 -0.66 -14.85 -10.99
CA GLY A 56 -1.86 -14.81 -11.83
C GLY A 56 -2.07 -13.49 -12.55
N SER A 57 -3.35 -13.16 -12.82
CA SER A 57 -3.74 -12.03 -13.65
C SER A 57 -4.69 -11.12 -12.88
N PRO A 58 -4.49 -9.79 -12.88
CA PRO A 58 -3.40 -9.08 -13.55
C PRO A 58 -2.03 -9.13 -12.82
N PRO A 59 -0.91 -9.12 -13.56
CA PRO A 59 0.43 -9.02 -12.98
C PRO A 59 0.74 -7.60 -12.50
N LEU A 60 1.83 -7.46 -11.75
CA LEU A 60 2.36 -6.15 -11.31
C LEU A 60 2.49 -5.19 -12.49
N PHE A 61 2.08 -3.94 -12.27
CA PHE A 61 2.14 -2.84 -13.23
C PHE A 61 1.33 -3.01 -14.52
N ALA A 62 0.51 -4.06 -14.62
CA ALA A 62 -0.46 -4.15 -15.70
C ALA A 62 -1.48 -3.02 -15.59
N VAL A 63 -1.88 -2.49 -16.76
CA VAL A 63 -2.97 -1.53 -16.88
C VAL A 63 -4.28 -2.28 -17.14
N ARG A 64 -5.32 -1.95 -16.38
CA ARG A 64 -6.68 -2.47 -16.54
C ARG A 64 -7.66 -1.33 -16.74
N ASN A 65 -8.62 -1.54 -17.61
CA ASN A 65 -9.78 -0.67 -17.72
C ASN A 65 -10.89 -1.27 -16.85
N PHE A 66 -11.38 -0.51 -15.89
CA PHE A 66 -12.56 -0.88 -15.10
C PHE A 66 -13.86 -0.32 -15.70
N SER A 67 -13.77 0.47 -16.76
CA SER A 67 -14.91 0.93 -17.56
C SER A 67 -14.70 0.63 -19.04
N ASP A 68 -15.80 0.36 -19.76
CA ASP A 68 -15.78 0.03 -21.19
C ASP A 68 -15.29 1.19 -22.07
N ASP A 69 -15.51 2.44 -21.61
CA ASP A 69 -15.06 3.66 -22.28
C ASP A 69 -13.57 3.98 -22.05
N GLY A 70 -12.88 3.18 -21.23
CA GLY A 70 -11.47 3.37 -20.89
C GLY A 70 -11.19 4.62 -20.04
N SER A 71 -12.21 5.29 -19.50
CA SER A 71 -12.04 6.47 -18.64
C SER A 71 -11.58 6.12 -17.23
N ASN A 72 -11.85 4.89 -16.78
CA ASN A 72 -11.43 4.37 -15.48
C ASN A 72 -10.30 3.35 -15.67
N ARG A 73 -9.07 3.85 -15.76
CA ARG A 73 -7.86 3.03 -15.90
C ARG A 73 -7.20 2.85 -14.54
N ALA A 74 -6.64 1.68 -14.33
CA ALA A 74 -5.99 1.30 -13.10
C ALA A 74 -4.65 0.60 -13.37
N VAL A 75 -3.62 0.95 -12.60
CA VAL A 75 -2.31 0.28 -12.64
C VAL A 75 -2.18 -0.61 -11.42
N ILE A 76 -1.85 -1.87 -11.61
CA ILE A 76 -1.70 -2.81 -10.49
C ILE A 76 -0.41 -2.54 -9.72
N LEU A 77 -0.52 -2.35 -8.41
CA LEU A 77 0.61 -2.05 -7.53
C LEU A 77 1.11 -3.30 -6.78
N GLY A 78 0.25 -4.29 -6.59
CA GLY A 78 0.54 -5.47 -5.80
C GLY A 78 -0.73 -6.11 -5.24
N GLY A 79 -0.61 -6.84 -4.15
CA GLY A 79 -1.74 -7.40 -3.41
C GLY A 79 -1.34 -7.76 -1.98
N PRO A 80 -2.32 -8.09 -1.11
CA PRO A 80 -2.04 -8.75 0.15
C PRO A 80 -1.28 -10.06 -0.09
N ARG A 81 -0.32 -10.39 0.78
CA ARG A 81 0.52 -11.59 0.60
C ARG A 81 -0.30 -12.88 0.63
N ASP A 82 -1.27 -12.93 1.53
CA ASP A 82 -2.04 -14.14 1.82
C ASP A 82 -3.39 -14.19 1.09
N ASP A 83 -3.67 -13.22 0.20
CA ASP A 83 -4.86 -13.23 -0.65
C ASP A 83 -4.55 -12.95 -2.12
N SER A 84 -4.36 -14.03 -2.87
CA SER A 84 -4.12 -14.00 -4.33
C SER A 84 -5.28 -13.44 -5.16
N LYS A 85 -6.49 -13.27 -4.60
CA LYS A 85 -7.67 -12.74 -5.29
C LYS A 85 -7.86 -11.24 -5.09
N MET A 86 -6.99 -10.59 -4.30
CA MET A 86 -7.04 -9.15 -4.07
C MET A 86 -5.89 -8.42 -4.74
N ARG A 87 -6.14 -7.22 -5.28
CA ARG A 87 -5.09 -6.37 -5.85
C ARG A 87 -5.23 -4.93 -5.38
N TYR A 88 -4.10 -4.37 -4.98
CA TYR A 88 -3.97 -2.92 -4.92
C TYR A 88 -3.81 -2.38 -6.33
N PHE A 89 -4.48 -1.27 -6.59
CA PHE A 89 -4.40 -0.56 -7.85
C PHE A 89 -4.34 0.95 -7.64
N LEU A 90 -3.60 1.64 -8.49
CA LEU A 90 -3.64 3.09 -8.61
C LEU A 90 -4.66 3.48 -9.67
N ASN A 91 -5.62 4.31 -9.32
CA ASN A 91 -6.51 4.94 -10.30
C ASN A 91 -5.72 5.99 -11.10
N VAL A 92 -5.60 5.79 -12.41
CA VAL A 92 -4.82 6.67 -13.28
C VAL A 92 -5.42 8.08 -13.40
N ARG A 93 -6.75 8.19 -13.26
CA ARG A 93 -7.46 9.45 -13.45
C ARG A 93 -7.48 10.28 -12.17
N ASP A 94 -7.78 9.62 -11.04
CA ASP A 94 -8.09 10.29 -9.78
C ASP A 94 -6.95 10.17 -8.75
N GLY A 95 -5.89 9.40 -9.03
CA GLY A 95 -4.67 9.32 -8.20
C GLY A 95 -4.79 8.54 -6.89
N PHE A 96 -5.99 8.03 -6.56
CA PHE A 96 -6.20 7.24 -5.35
C PHE A 96 -5.68 5.81 -5.50
N VAL A 97 -5.31 5.19 -4.38
CA VAL A 97 -5.03 3.75 -4.31
C VAL A 97 -6.27 3.03 -3.79
N GLY A 98 -6.73 2.05 -4.56
CA GLY A 98 -7.83 1.17 -4.18
C GLY A 98 -7.36 -0.26 -4.01
N LEU A 99 -8.21 -1.05 -3.35
CA LEU A 99 -8.07 -2.49 -3.19
C LEU A 99 -9.29 -3.15 -3.81
N ILE A 100 -9.10 -4.07 -4.75
CA ILE A 100 -10.18 -4.78 -5.42
C ILE A 100 -10.07 -6.29 -5.18
N ALA A 101 -11.18 -6.92 -4.82
CA ALA A 101 -11.31 -8.36 -4.70
C ALA A 101 -12.00 -8.93 -5.95
N PHE A 102 -11.35 -9.90 -6.62
CA PHE A 102 -11.85 -10.57 -7.82
C PHE A 102 -12.73 -11.79 -7.47
N HIS A 103 -13.82 -11.56 -6.73
CA HIS A 103 -14.86 -12.56 -6.47
C HIS A 103 -15.97 -12.51 -7.54
N ASP A 104 -17.04 -13.29 -7.37
CA ASP A 104 -18.19 -13.35 -8.29
C ASP A 104 -18.83 -11.96 -8.54
N GLU A 105 -18.77 -11.08 -7.54
CA GLU A 105 -19.01 -9.64 -7.67
C GLU A 105 -17.75 -8.87 -7.25
N PRO A 106 -17.09 -8.14 -8.16
CA PRO A 106 -15.94 -7.31 -7.81
C PRO A 106 -16.33 -6.26 -6.77
N ARG A 107 -15.68 -6.30 -5.61
CA ARG A 107 -15.82 -5.29 -4.58
C ARG A 107 -14.50 -4.55 -4.45
N GLY A 108 -14.58 -3.23 -4.51
CA GLY A 108 -13.42 -2.35 -4.37
C GLY A 108 -13.66 -1.31 -3.30
N GLU A 109 -12.61 -0.95 -2.59
CA GLU A 109 -12.60 0.20 -1.69
C GLU A 109 -11.40 1.10 -2.01
N VAL A 110 -11.54 2.40 -1.73
CA VAL A 110 -10.40 3.32 -1.71
C VAL A 110 -9.66 3.11 -0.39
N VAL A 111 -8.41 2.67 -0.46
CA VAL A 111 -7.55 2.43 0.70
C VAL A 111 -6.67 3.62 1.05
N ASN A 112 -6.23 4.39 0.05
CA ASN A 112 -5.52 5.64 0.29
C ASN A 112 -5.92 6.71 -0.72
N SER A 113 -5.93 7.95 -0.27
CA SER A 113 -6.25 9.13 -1.07
C SER A 113 -5.22 9.37 -2.18
N THR A 114 -3.96 9.01 -1.95
CA THR A 114 -2.86 9.19 -2.92
C THR A 114 -1.92 7.98 -2.93
N LEU A 115 -1.16 7.82 -4.02
CA LEU A 115 -0.05 6.85 -4.05
C LEU A 115 1.03 7.17 -3.00
N GLY A 116 1.32 8.45 -2.78
CA GLY A 116 2.32 8.88 -1.80
C GLY A 116 1.98 8.44 -0.39
N ASP A 117 0.71 8.55 0.00
CA ASP A 117 0.24 8.10 1.32
C ASP A 117 0.25 6.58 1.44
N PHE A 118 -0.10 5.86 0.37
CA PHE A 118 0.05 4.40 0.35
C PHE A 118 1.49 3.95 0.59
N VAL A 119 2.48 4.58 -0.07
CA VAL A 119 3.90 4.26 0.16
C VAL A 119 4.34 4.61 1.58
N GLU A 120 3.87 5.72 2.13
CA GLU A 120 4.17 6.14 3.50
C GLU A 120 3.58 5.21 4.55
N PHE A 121 2.37 4.68 4.33
CA PHE A 121 1.77 3.68 5.20
C PHE A 121 2.65 2.43 5.25
N LEU A 122 3.07 1.91 4.09
CA LEU A 122 3.97 0.75 4.02
C LEU A 122 5.32 1.03 4.72
N TYR A 123 5.88 2.23 4.54
CA TYR A 123 7.12 2.64 5.20
C TYR A 123 6.98 2.66 6.73
N HIS A 124 5.95 3.34 7.26
CA HIS A 124 5.76 3.46 8.70
C HIS A 124 5.47 2.11 9.38
N ILE A 125 4.67 1.25 8.73
CA ILE A 125 4.41 -0.10 9.22
C ILE A 125 5.70 -0.93 9.23
N ALA A 126 6.45 -0.94 8.12
CA ALA A 126 7.69 -1.72 8.07
C ALA A 126 8.76 -1.17 9.02
N ARG A 127 8.83 0.15 9.23
CA ARG A 127 9.73 0.78 10.18
C ARG A 127 9.45 0.31 11.61
N ARG A 128 8.18 0.15 11.98
CA ARG A 128 7.79 -0.47 13.26
C ARG A 128 8.32 -1.91 13.33
N ASP A 129 8.08 -2.71 12.29
CA ASP A 129 8.44 -4.14 12.30
C ASP A 129 9.95 -4.40 12.36
N VAL A 130 10.79 -3.47 11.91
CA VAL A 130 12.26 -3.56 12.03
C VAL A 130 12.83 -2.83 13.25
N SER A 131 12.00 -2.10 13.99
CA SER A 131 12.42 -1.44 15.23
C SER A 131 12.65 -2.47 16.34
N PRO A 132 13.48 -2.17 17.37
CA PRO A 132 13.64 -3.05 18.51
C PRO A 132 12.28 -3.44 19.11
N ALA A 133 12.12 -4.73 19.43
CA ALA A 133 10.90 -5.21 20.07
C ALA A 133 10.62 -4.43 21.36
N PRO A 134 9.34 -4.13 21.67
CA PRO A 134 8.98 -3.41 22.88
C PRO A 134 9.40 -4.20 24.12
N ALA A 135 9.77 -3.51 25.20
CA ALA A 135 10.18 -4.15 26.44
C ALA A 135 8.98 -4.73 27.23
N SER A 136 7.75 -4.38 26.84
CA SER A 136 6.51 -4.90 27.42
C SER A 136 5.33 -4.77 26.46
N ALA A 137 4.26 -5.54 26.68
CA ALA A 137 3.00 -5.41 25.95
C ALA A 137 2.42 -3.99 25.99
N ALA A 138 2.52 -3.30 27.13
CA ALA A 138 2.05 -1.92 27.26
C ALA A 138 2.79 -0.93 26.35
N GLU A 139 4.11 -1.12 26.19
CA GLU A 139 4.92 -0.33 25.26
C GLU A 139 4.60 -0.69 23.80
N GLY A 140 4.32 -1.97 23.51
CA GLY A 140 3.88 -2.41 22.18
C GLY A 140 2.55 -1.80 21.77
N VAL A 141 1.55 -1.80 22.67
CA VAL A 141 0.25 -1.17 22.45
C VAL A 141 0.41 0.34 22.24
N GLN A 142 1.23 1.01 23.07
CA GLN A 142 1.50 2.43 22.89
C GLN A 142 2.12 2.71 21.50
N GLY A 143 3.09 1.90 21.07
CA GLY A 143 3.70 2.06 19.74
C GLY A 143 2.71 1.80 18.59
N ALA A 144 1.73 0.90 18.77
CA ALA A 144 0.65 0.69 17.81
C ALA A 144 -0.32 1.88 17.77
N ASP A 145 -0.66 2.46 18.91
CA ASP A 145 -1.51 3.66 19.00
C ASP A 145 -0.80 4.88 18.36
N GLU A 146 0.51 5.07 18.61
CA GLU A 146 1.31 6.12 17.96
C GLU A 146 1.39 5.93 16.44
N LEU A 147 1.55 4.69 15.95
CA LEU A 147 1.48 4.39 14.52
C LEU A 147 0.10 4.76 13.96
N ALA A 148 -0.99 4.40 14.65
CA ALA A 148 -2.34 4.72 14.24
C ALA A 148 -2.54 6.24 14.10
N GLU A 149 -2.09 7.03 15.07
CA GLU A 149 -2.15 8.49 15.02
C GLU A 149 -1.43 9.06 13.80
N ILE A 150 -0.21 8.57 13.49
CA ILE A 150 0.56 9.00 12.33
C ILE A 150 -0.19 8.72 11.02
N LEU A 151 -0.75 7.51 10.87
CA LEU A 151 -1.42 7.13 9.63
C LEU A 151 -2.75 7.88 9.47
N ILE A 152 -3.52 8.07 10.55
CA ILE A 152 -4.80 8.78 10.55
C ILE A 152 -4.60 10.27 10.24
N ASP A 153 -3.62 10.94 10.85
CA ASP A 153 -3.32 12.35 10.58
C ASP A 153 -2.94 12.56 9.10
N ARG A 154 -2.22 11.58 8.54
CA ARG A 154 -1.77 11.62 7.16
C ARG A 154 -2.88 11.45 6.14
N ASP A 155 -3.72 10.43 6.29
CA ASP A 155 -4.81 10.15 5.37
C ASP A 155 -6.09 9.77 6.13
N PRO A 156 -6.86 10.76 6.64
CA PRO A 156 -8.09 10.50 7.38
C PRO A 156 -9.14 9.73 6.58
N HIS A 157 -9.10 9.82 5.25
CA HIS A 157 -10.07 9.15 4.37
C HIS A 157 -9.89 7.63 4.37
N ALA A 158 -8.67 7.14 4.58
CA ALA A 158 -8.36 5.72 4.75
C ALA A 158 -9.03 5.09 5.99
N PHE A 159 -9.42 5.91 6.96
CA PHE A 159 -10.00 5.50 8.26
C PHE A 159 -11.42 6.04 8.47
N ARG A 160 -12.12 6.39 7.38
CA ARG A 160 -13.47 6.97 7.43
C ARG A 160 -14.52 6.05 8.07
N GLU A 161 -14.32 4.74 7.98
CA GLU A 161 -15.20 3.72 8.53
C GLU A 161 -14.38 2.67 9.32
N PRO A 162 -14.94 2.07 10.39
CA PRO A 162 -14.21 1.11 11.22
C PRO A 162 -13.84 -0.20 10.50
N ASP A 163 -14.50 -0.50 9.39
CA ASP A 163 -14.32 -1.71 8.58
C ASP A 163 -13.52 -1.48 7.30
N THR A 164 -12.89 -0.31 7.14
CA THR A 164 -11.93 -0.10 6.05
C THR A 164 -10.68 -0.98 6.24
N TRP A 165 -10.01 -1.29 5.14
CA TRP A 165 -8.81 -2.11 5.13
C TRP A 165 -7.77 -1.72 6.20
N TRP A 166 -7.42 -0.43 6.28
CA TRP A 166 -6.41 0.04 7.23
C TRP A 166 -6.89 0.10 8.68
N SER A 167 -8.18 0.36 8.91
CA SER A 167 -8.77 0.26 10.26
C SER A 167 -8.62 -1.16 10.79
N ILE A 168 -8.96 -2.17 9.98
CA ILE A 168 -8.81 -3.58 10.34
C ILE A 168 -7.33 -3.94 10.55
N ALA A 169 -6.44 -3.50 9.67
CA ALA A 169 -5.00 -3.78 9.78
C ALA A 169 -4.41 -3.21 11.09
N LEU A 170 -4.75 -1.98 11.46
CA LEU A 170 -4.30 -1.37 12.71
C LEU A 170 -4.86 -2.07 13.95
N THR A 171 -6.15 -2.48 13.92
CA THR A 171 -6.72 -3.30 14.99
C THR A 171 -5.93 -4.58 15.19
N GLN A 172 -5.61 -5.31 14.11
CA GLN A 172 -4.82 -6.54 14.20
C GLN A 172 -3.40 -6.30 14.72
N ILE A 173 -2.74 -5.22 14.28
CA ILE A 173 -1.42 -4.83 14.78
C ILE A 173 -1.48 -4.58 16.29
N ARG A 174 -2.51 -3.86 16.75
CA ARG A 174 -2.67 -3.52 18.16
C ARG A 174 -3.01 -4.75 19.02
N GLU A 175 -3.92 -5.61 18.56
CA GLU A 175 -4.31 -6.85 19.24
C GLU A 175 -3.14 -7.84 19.40
N HIS A 176 -2.24 -7.89 18.40
CA HIS A 176 -1.02 -8.70 18.47
C HIS A 176 -0.12 -8.30 19.66
N GLU A 177 -0.05 -7.00 19.98
CA GLU A 177 0.75 -6.50 21.10
C GLU A 177 0.10 -6.76 22.47
N GLU A 178 -1.23 -6.87 22.53
CA GLU A 178 -1.95 -7.22 23.77
C GLU A 178 -1.79 -8.70 24.14
N GLY A 179 -1.56 -9.57 23.14
CA GLY A 179 -1.41 -11.01 23.31
C GLY A 179 0.03 -11.51 23.46
N SER A 180 1.03 -10.63 23.31
CA SER A 180 2.47 -10.94 23.37
C SER A 180 3.07 -10.75 24.77
#